data_AF-A0A7S4B4A6-F1
#
_entry.id   AF-A0A7S4B4A6-F1
#
_cell.length_a   1.000
_cell.length_b   1.000
_cell.length_c   1.000
_cell.angle_alpha   90.00
_cell.angle_beta   90.00
_cell.angle_gamma   90.00
#
_symmetry.space_group_name_H-M   'P 1'
#
loop_
_entity.id
_entity.type
_entity.pdbx_description
1 polymer ?
#
loop_
_entity_poly.entity_id
_entity_poly.type
_entity_poly.pdbx_seq_one_letter_code
_entity_poly.pdbx_strand_id
1 'polypeptide(L)'
;GVRQRVPLFTSTWSEHACFGFRKLAAAEALAAQNGCSWRVWAEDVAGAHGAPKRYFTSKVEAIHRLICSKPAGHRHFYEVIDQGLPCWSYFDLEYDVDTTSGLNSQVDGNELTRRIIDAASDVLRESFEMSWPAGFSGRGPGREGGDAPQLRIEVLVLDSHRTNKFSRHLLLRTHASQGSREEGGEPRFRAAPLSGSEHAGRVARAVTVRLG
;
A
#
# COMPACT_ATOMS: atom_id res chain seq x y z
N GLY A 1 -14.50 -41.79 -2.27
CA GLY A 1 -13.54 -41.44 -3.33
C GLY A 1 -13.35 -39.93 -3.36
N VAL A 2 -12.23 -39.45 -2.82
CA VAL A 2 -11.88 -38.03 -2.80
C VAL A 2 -11.43 -37.63 -4.20
N ARG A 3 -12.23 -36.82 -4.92
CA ARG A 3 -11.81 -36.22 -6.18
C ARG A 3 -10.80 -35.10 -5.89
N GLN A 4 -9.52 -35.46 -5.86
CA GLN A 4 -8.44 -34.49 -6.04
C GLN A 4 -8.65 -33.79 -7.40
N ARG A 5 -8.90 -32.49 -7.38
CA ARG A 5 -8.83 -31.67 -8.59
C ARG A 5 -7.35 -31.53 -8.94
N VAL A 6 -6.97 -32.16 -10.04
CA VAL A 6 -5.67 -32.02 -10.69
C VAL A 6 -5.44 -30.53 -11.02
N PRO A 7 -4.25 -29.96 -10.77
CA PRO A 7 -3.90 -28.65 -11.29
C PRO A 7 -3.82 -28.77 -12.82
N LEU A 8 -4.69 -28.06 -13.55
CA LEU A 8 -4.45 -27.80 -14.96
C LEU A 8 -3.18 -26.95 -15.05
N PHE A 9 -2.21 -27.43 -15.82
CA PHE A 9 -0.84 -26.93 -16.05
C PHE A 9 0.26 -27.44 -15.10
N THR A 10 0.93 -28.51 -15.55
CA THR A 10 2.27 -28.93 -15.09
C THR A 10 3.23 -28.88 -16.28
N SER A 11 3.81 -27.71 -16.55
CA SER A 11 5.02 -27.63 -17.38
C SER A 11 5.71 -26.30 -17.13
N THR A 12 6.93 -26.37 -16.57
CA THR A 12 7.85 -25.26 -16.27
C THR A 12 7.25 -24.15 -15.39
N TRP A 13 7.75 -24.00 -14.16
CA TRP A 13 7.45 -22.86 -13.28
C TRP A 13 7.99 -21.58 -13.93
N SER A 14 7.28 -21.06 -14.93
CA SER A 14 7.69 -19.87 -15.65
C SER A 14 7.64 -18.68 -14.69
N GLU A 15 8.59 -17.75 -14.82
CA GLU A 15 8.62 -16.48 -14.10
C GLU A 15 7.36 -15.61 -14.34
N HIS A 16 6.45 -16.08 -15.20
CA HIS A 16 5.22 -15.44 -15.62
C HIS A 16 3.96 -16.10 -15.07
N ALA A 17 4.09 -17.08 -14.17
CA ALA A 17 2.95 -17.85 -13.70
C ALA A 17 1.98 -17.00 -12.86
N CYS A 18 0.68 -17.19 -13.13
CA CYS A 18 -0.43 -16.61 -12.39
C CYS A 18 -1.43 -17.72 -12.11
N PHE A 19 -1.67 -18.03 -10.84
CA PHE A 19 -2.49 -19.16 -10.42
C PHE A 19 -3.81 -18.67 -9.83
N GLY A 20 -4.93 -19.16 -10.35
CA GLY A 20 -6.27 -18.77 -9.90
C GLY A 20 -6.84 -19.70 -8.82
N PHE A 21 -7.49 -19.12 -7.81
CA PHE A 21 -8.07 -19.80 -6.65
C PHE A 21 -9.50 -19.31 -6.37
N ARG A 22 -10.30 -20.16 -5.73
CA ARG A 22 -11.64 -19.81 -5.21
C ARG A 22 -11.62 -19.37 -3.75
N LYS A 23 -10.52 -19.61 -3.02
CA LYS A 23 -10.39 -19.30 -1.59
C LYS A 23 -9.10 -18.53 -1.37
N LEU A 24 -9.18 -17.46 -0.59
CA LEU A 24 -8.04 -16.61 -0.23
C LEU A 24 -6.91 -17.41 0.42
N ALA A 25 -7.22 -18.22 1.43
CA ALA A 25 -6.24 -19.03 2.15
C ALA A 25 -5.37 -19.93 1.25
N ALA A 26 -5.91 -20.42 0.13
CA ALA A 26 -5.13 -21.23 -0.82
C ALA A 26 -4.14 -20.38 -1.62
N ALA A 27 -4.54 -19.15 -1.98
CA ALA A 27 -3.69 -18.19 -2.66
C ALA A 27 -2.55 -17.70 -1.74
N GLU A 28 -2.88 -17.40 -0.48
CA GLU A 28 -1.91 -17.01 0.56
C GLU A 28 -0.89 -18.12 0.83
N ALA A 29 -1.35 -19.36 0.98
CA ALA A 29 -0.46 -20.51 1.18
C ALA A 29 0.54 -20.66 0.03
N LEU A 30 0.11 -20.47 -1.22
CA LEU A 30 1.03 -20.51 -2.36
C LEU A 30 1.99 -19.31 -2.36
N ALA A 31 1.53 -18.11 -2.00
CA ALA A 31 2.38 -16.92 -1.95
C ALA A 31 3.50 -17.09 -0.91
N ALA A 32 3.14 -17.60 0.28
CA ALA A 32 4.09 -17.90 1.35
C ALA A 32 5.15 -18.93 0.92
N GLN A 33 4.76 -19.96 0.17
CA GLN A 33 5.68 -20.98 -0.35
C GLN A 33 6.68 -20.43 -1.38
N ASN A 34 6.30 -19.38 -2.13
CA ASN A 34 7.14 -18.81 -3.19
C ASN A 34 7.94 -17.57 -2.75
N GLY A 35 7.79 -17.14 -1.49
CA GLY A 35 8.57 -16.07 -0.88
C GLY A 35 8.10 -14.65 -1.18
N CYS A 36 8.87 -13.66 -0.71
CA CYS A 36 8.45 -12.26 -0.60
C CYS A 36 8.29 -11.49 -1.93
N SER A 37 8.58 -12.10 -3.08
CA SER A 37 8.34 -11.50 -4.40
C SER A 37 6.95 -11.81 -4.97
N TRP A 38 6.23 -12.75 -4.34
CA TRP A 38 4.88 -13.14 -4.75
C TRP A 38 3.83 -12.41 -3.91
N ARG A 39 2.71 -12.09 -4.54
CA ARG A 39 1.58 -11.37 -3.95
C ARG A 39 0.28 -12.07 -4.25
N VAL A 40 -0.73 -11.79 -3.43
CA VAL A 40 -2.10 -12.23 -3.66
C VAL A 40 -2.91 -11.09 -4.23
N TRP A 41 -3.72 -11.41 -5.23
CA TRP A 41 -4.60 -10.49 -5.93
C TRP A 41 -6.03 -11.04 -5.90
N ALA A 42 -7.01 -10.17 -6.05
CA ALA A 42 -8.40 -10.56 -6.19
C ALA A 42 -9.01 -9.92 -7.44
N GLU A 43 -9.92 -10.63 -8.10
CA GLU A 43 -10.75 -10.15 -9.21
C GLU A 43 -12.22 -10.31 -8.81
N ASP A 44 -13.02 -9.29 -9.05
CA ASP A 44 -14.47 -9.42 -8.90
C ASP A 44 -15.05 -10.32 -9.99
N VAL A 45 -15.82 -11.33 -9.58
CA VAL A 45 -16.56 -12.18 -10.51
C VAL A 45 -17.94 -11.57 -10.73
N ALA A 46 -18.29 -11.29 -11.99
CA ALA A 46 -19.57 -10.67 -12.34
C ALA A 46 -20.76 -11.47 -11.74
N GLY A 47 -21.75 -10.77 -11.18
CA GLY A 47 -23.00 -11.44 -10.75
C GLY A 47 -23.87 -10.77 -9.68
N ALA A 48 -23.36 -9.86 -8.82
CA ALA A 48 -24.17 -9.10 -7.84
C ALA A 48 -23.32 -8.04 -7.08
N HIS A 49 -23.99 -7.15 -6.34
CA HIS A 49 -23.36 -6.29 -5.33
C HIS A 49 -22.67 -7.14 -4.25
N GLY A 50 -21.41 -6.86 -3.96
CA GLY A 50 -20.57 -7.74 -3.12
C GLY A 50 -20.04 -8.96 -3.86
N ALA A 51 -19.77 -8.81 -5.16
CA ALA A 51 -19.34 -9.85 -6.09
C ALA A 51 -18.38 -10.88 -5.47
N PRO A 52 -18.64 -12.19 -5.63
CA PRO A 52 -17.71 -13.21 -5.17
C PRO A 52 -16.34 -12.99 -5.83
N LYS A 53 -15.26 -13.15 -5.04
CA LYS A 53 -13.91 -12.90 -5.52
C LYS A 53 -13.25 -14.16 -6.05
N ARG A 54 -12.51 -14.03 -7.14
CA ARG A 54 -11.49 -14.99 -7.57
C ARG A 54 -10.13 -14.47 -7.12
N TYR A 55 -9.33 -15.33 -6.52
CA TYR A 55 -8.00 -14.95 -6.03
C TYR A 55 -6.92 -15.40 -6.98
N PHE A 56 -5.81 -14.67 -7.04
CA PHE A 56 -4.64 -15.02 -7.82
C PHE A 56 -3.39 -14.93 -6.99
N THR A 57 -2.42 -15.79 -7.26
CA THR A 57 -1.07 -15.70 -6.69
C THR A 57 -0.08 -15.54 -7.83
N SER A 58 0.68 -14.45 -7.83
CA SER A 58 1.65 -14.14 -8.88
C SER A 58 2.66 -13.07 -8.44
N LYS A 59 3.73 -12.91 -9.23
CA LYS A 59 4.54 -11.69 -9.24
C LYS A 59 3.75 -10.49 -9.81
N VAL A 60 4.20 -9.27 -9.52
CA VAL A 60 3.55 -8.02 -9.96
C VAL A 60 3.51 -7.92 -11.50
N GLU A 61 4.59 -8.30 -12.18
CA GLU A 61 4.68 -8.20 -13.64
C GLU A 61 3.71 -9.15 -14.33
N ALA A 62 3.46 -10.32 -13.73
CA ALA A 62 2.54 -11.33 -14.25
C ALA A 62 1.08 -10.88 -14.12
N ILE A 63 0.67 -10.35 -12.97
CA ILE A 63 -0.69 -9.82 -12.82
C ILE A 63 -0.89 -8.59 -13.71
N HIS A 64 0.13 -7.73 -13.85
CA HIS A 64 0.03 -6.53 -14.68
C HIS A 64 -0.26 -6.89 -16.14
N ARG A 65 0.46 -7.88 -16.69
CA ARG A 65 0.17 -8.40 -18.04
C ARG A 65 -1.25 -8.95 -18.15
N LEU A 66 -1.71 -9.72 -17.16
CA LEU A 66 -3.08 -10.26 -17.14
C LEU A 66 -4.13 -9.14 -17.13
N ILE A 67 -3.97 -8.13 -16.28
CA ILE A 67 -4.87 -6.98 -16.18
C ILE A 67 -4.91 -6.22 -17.51
N CYS A 68 -3.74 -5.93 -18.09
CA CYS A 68 -3.63 -5.21 -19.35
C CYS A 68 -4.22 -5.96 -20.56
N SER A 69 -4.24 -7.30 -20.52
CA SER A 69 -4.89 -8.12 -21.56
C SER A 69 -6.42 -8.02 -21.56
N LYS A 70 -7.04 -7.49 -20.50
CA LYS A 70 -8.49 -7.37 -20.36
C LYS A 70 -8.99 -6.01 -20.88
N PRO A 71 -10.23 -5.94 -21.39
CA PRO A 71 -10.88 -4.66 -21.69
C PRO A 71 -10.98 -3.79 -20.42
N ALA A 72 -10.88 -2.46 -20.57
CA ALA A 72 -10.82 -1.53 -19.43
C ALA A 72 -11.95 -1.72 -18.40
N GLY A 73 -13.19 -1.90 -18.87
CA GLY A 73 -14.37 -2.15 -18.02
C GLY A 73 -14.41 -3.51 -17.33
N HIS A 74 -13.39 -4.36 -17.50
CA HIS A 74 -13.27 -5.68 -16.85
C HIS A 74 -12.00 -5.78 -15.99
N ARG A 75 -11.33 -4.66 -15.70
CA ARG A 75 -10.10 -4.61 -14.90
C ARG A 75 -10.39 -4.41 -13.41
N HIS A 76 -11.37 -5.14 -12.87
CA HIS A 76 -11.75 -5.08 -11.46
C HIS A 76 -10.83 -5.96 -10.60
N PHE A 77 -9.57 -5.56 -10.53
CA PHE A 77 -8.52 -6.25 -9.78
C PHE A 77 -8.14 -5.45 -8.52
N TYR A 78 -7.78 -6.18 -7.48
CA TYR A 78 -7.40 -5.66 -6.18
C TYR A 78 -6.14 -6.35 -5.71
N GLU A 79 -5.22 -5.60 -5.11
CA GLU A 79 -4.14 -6.18 -4.30
C GLU A 79 -4.73 -6.64 -2.96
N VAL A 80 -4.35 -7.82 -2.51
CA VAL A 80 -4.66 -8.26 -1.14
C VAL A 80 -3.48 -7.89 -0.26
N ILE A 81 -3.71 -6.99 0.70
CA ILE A 81 -2.70 -6.56 1.66
C ILE A 81 -2.63 -7.61 2.77
N ASP A 82 -1.50 -8.32 2.81
CA ASP A 82 -1.20 -9.30 3.85
C ASP A 82 -0.91 -8.57 5.18
N GLN A 83 -1.62 -8.95 6.24
CA GLN A 83 -1.48 -8.32 7.56
C GLN A 83 -0.09 -8.50 8.17
N GLY A 84 0.60 -9.59 7.83
CA GLY A 84 1.92 -9.94 8.35
C GLY A 84 3.09 -9.36 7.56
N LEU A 85 2.84 -8.71 6.41
CA LEU A 85 3.89 -8.16 5.57
C LEU A 85 4.01 -6.63 5.74
N PRO A 86 5.23 -6.07 5.61
CA PRO A 86 5.40 -4.63 5.59
C PRO A 86 4.59 -3.96 4.49
N CYS A 87 3.96 -2.83 4.81
CA CYS A 87 3.12 -2.08 3.88
C CYS A 87 3.40 -0.57 3.98
N TRP A 88 3.08 0.16 2.92
CA TRP A 88 3.05 1.63 2.98
C TRP A 88 1.83 2.09 3.75
N SER A 89 1.87 3.33 4.27
CA SER A 89 0.64 3.96 4.74
C SER A 89 -0.23 4.29 3.52
N TYR A 90 -1.52 3.96 3.60
CA TYR A 90 -2.46 4.21 2.51
C TYR A 90 -3.79 4.70 3.07
N PHE A 91 -4.47 5.53 2.29
CA PHE A 91 -5.79 6.07 2.63
C PHE A 91 -6.71 5.89 1.44
N ASP A 92 -7.93 5.47 1.70
CA ASP A 92 -9.04 5.49 0.75
C ASP A 92 -9.98 6.62 1.17
N LEU A 93 -10.03 7.68 0.37
CA LEU A 93 -10.79 8.89 0.67
C LEU A 93 -12.03 8.92 -0.20
N GLU A 94 -13.20 8.85 0.42
CA GLU A 94 -14.46 8.90 -0.31
C GLU A 94 -15.54 9.69 0.44
N TYR A 95 -16.34 10.41 -0.33
CA TYR A 95 -17.62 10.96 0.11
C TYR A 95 -18.55 11.15 -1.09
N ASP A 96 -19.85 11.00 -0.84
CA ASP A 96 -20.86 11.25 -1.87
C ASP A 96 -21.00 12.74 -2.13
N VAL A 97 -21.16 13.10 -3.40
CA VAL A 97 -21.48 14.45 -3.85
C VAL A 97 -22.87 14.41 -4.43
N ASP A 98 -23.85 14.92 -3.68
CA ASP A 98 -25.23 14.97 -4.15
C ASP A 98 -25.55 16.38 -4.66
N THR A 99 -25.66 16.50 -5.99
CA THR A 99 -26.02 17.76 -6.65
C THR A 99 -27.48 18.16 -6.45
N THR A 100 -28.34 17.23 -6.02
CA THR A 100 -29.77 17.48 -5.78
C THR A 100 -30.02 17.98 -4.37
N SER A 101 -29.46 17.33 -3.35
CA SER A 101 -29.59 17.77 -1.95
C SER A 101 -28.54 18.81 -1.53
N GLY A 102 -27.48 19.00 -2.33
CA GLY A 102 -26.34 19.85 -1.99
C GLY A 102 -25.36 19.19 -1.00
N LEU A 103 -25.51 17.89 -0.70
CA LEU A 103 -24.61 17.18 0.22
C LEU A 103 -23.18 17.25 -0.29
N ASN A 104 -22.28 17.74 0.58
CA ASN A 104 -20.85 17.93 0.30
C ASN A 104 -20.53 18.77 -0.96
N SER A 105 -21.50 19.48 -1.53
CA SER A 105 -21.29 20.21 -2.79
C SER A 105 -20.32 21.38 -2.66
N GLN A 106 -20.10 21.85 -1.43
CA GLN A 106 -19.17 22.93 -1.08
C GLN A 106 -17.83 22.41 -0.54
N VAL A 107 -17.66 21.09 -0.41
CA VAL A 107 -16.42 20.50 0.11
C VAL A 107 -15.35 20.55 -0.97
N ASP A 108 -14.27 21.28 -0.70
CA ASP A 108 -13.08 21.26 -1.54
C ASP A 108 -12.28 19.97 -1.29
N GLY A 109 -12.46 19.00 -2.18
CA GLY A 109 -11.77 17.71 -2.11
C GLY A 109 -10.25 17.81 -2.26
N ASN A 110 -9.73 18.84 -2.93
CA ASN A 110 -8.27 19.05 -3.05
C ASN A 110 -7.69 19.53 -1.72
N GLU A 111 -8.33 20.50 -1.09
CA GLU A 111 -7.91 21.00 0.22
C GLU A 111 -8.02 19.90 1.29
N LEU A 112 -9.11 19.10 1.27
CA LEU A 112 -9.24 17.95 2.17
C LEU A 112 -8.10 16.93 1.95
N THR A 113 -7.80 16.61 0.69
CA THR A 113 -6.70 15.70 0.34
C THR A 113 -5.37 16.21 0.89
N ARG A 114 -5.08 17.51 0.71
CA ARG A 114 -3.84 18.13 1.18
C ARG A 114 -3.72 18.07 2.70
N ARG A 115 -4.79 18.41 3.43
CA ARG A 115 -4.80 18.33 4.91
C ARG A 115 -4.51 16.92 5.43
N ILE A 116 -5.08 15.90 4.77
CA ILE A 116 -4.83 14.50 5.12
C ILE A 116 -3.37 14.13 4.84
N ILE A 117 -2.82 14.52 3.69
CA ILE A 117 -1.42 14.30 3.35
C ILE A 117 -0.48 14.95 4.38
N ASP A 118 -0.75 16.20 4.75
CA ASP A 118 0.07 16.94 5.72
C ASP A 118 0.01 16.25 7.10
N ALA A 119 -1.20 15.99 7.61
CA ALA A 119 -1.38 15.31 8.89
C ALA A 119 -0.72 13.92 8.93
N ALA A 120 -0.88 13.12 7.87
CA ALA A 120 -0.26 11.80 7.77
C ALA A 120 1.26 11.86 7.68
N SER A 121 1.79 12.84 6.95
CA SER A 121 3.23 13.05 6.84
C SER A 121 3.84 13.44 8.18
N ASP A 122 3.17 14.30 8.94
CA ASP A 122 3.64 14.73 10.27
C ASP A 122 3.60 13.57 11.27
N VAL A 123 2.51 12.79 11.31
CA VAL A 123 2.42 11.58 12.15
C VAL A 123 3.55 10.60 11.84
N LEU A 124 3.86 10.38 10.56
CA LEU A 124 4.94 9.48 10.15
C LEU A 124 6.32 10.01 10.55
N ARG A 125 6.58 11.31 10.43
CA ARG A 125 7.84 11.93 10.87
C ARG A 125 8.01 11.82 12.38
N GLU A 126 7.00 12.19 13.15
CA GLU A 126 7.01 12.08 14.61
C GLU A 126 7.24 10.63 15.05
N SER A 127 6.54 9.67 14.42
CA SER A 127 6.71 8.24 14.73
C SER A 127 8.13 7.75 14.41
N PHE A 128 8.71 8.23 13.30
CA PHE A 128 10.08 7.89 12.92
C PHE A 128 11.10 8.46 13.90
N GLU A 129 10.94 9.70 14.31
CA GLU A 129 11.79 10.37 15.30
C GLU A 129 11.72 9.69 16.68
N MET A 130 10.52 9.30 17.13
CA MET A 130 10.32 8.60 18.41
C MET A 130 10.86 7.17 18.42
N SER A 131 10.78 6.48 17.28
CA SER A 131 11.26 5.10 17.14
C SER A 131 12.78 5.03 16.96
N TRP A 132 13.42 6.17 16.68
CA TRP A 132 14.86 6.24 16.58
C TRP A 132 15.48 6.15 17.97
N PRO A 133 16.45 5.24 18.22
CA PRO A 133 17.06 5.12 19.53
C PRO A 133 17.67 6.47 19.94
N ALA A 134 17.21 7.02 21.06
CA ALA A 134 17.74 8.28 21.62
C ALA A 134 19.28 8.24 21.82
N GLY A 135 19.86 7.04 21.92
CA GLY A 135 21.30 6.80 22.03
C GLY A 135 22.09 6.67 20.70
N PHE A 136 21.45 6.78 19.53
CA PHE A 136 22.12 6.82 18.23
C PHE A 136 22.27 8.25 17.70
N SER A 137 21.78 9.26 18.45
CA SER A 137 22.46 10.55 18.42
C SER A 137 23.90 10.25 18.82
N GLY A 138 24.85 10.48 17.92
CA GLY A 138 26.28 10.18 18.13
C GLY A 138 26.95 10.99 19.26
N ARG A 139 26.22 11.38 20.31
CA ARG A 139 26.77 11.88 21.57
C ARG A 139 27.36 10.74 22.42
N GLY A 140 28.11 9.84 21.79
CA GLY A 140 29.30 9.34 22.46
C GLY A 140 30.28 10.52 22.54
N PRO A 141 30.97 10.75 23.66
CA PRO A 141 31.96 11.81 23.76
C PRO A 141 33.09 11.52 22.74
N GLY A 142 33.01 12.12 21.54
CA GLY A 142 34.06 12.02 20.52
C GLY A 142 33.63 11.83 19.05
N ARG A 143 32.35 11.70 18.70
CA ARG A 143 31.89 11.71 17.28
C ARG A 143 30.94 12.87 17.01
N GLU A 144 31.49 14.08 17.00
CA GLU A 144 30.83 15.25 16.40
C GLU A 144 30.85 15.07 14.87
N GLY A 145 29.67 15.02 14.22
CA GLY A 145 29.59 15.13 12.75
C GLY A 145 28.71 14.13 11.98
N GLY A 146 27.94 13.27 12.65
CA GLY A 146 26.95 12.43 11.94
C GLY A 146 25.65 13.19 11.67
N ASP A 147 25.27 13.35 10.40
CA ASP A 147 23.94 13.85 10.01
C ASP A 147 22.85 12.97 10.64
N ALA A 148 21.84 13.59 11.25
CA ALA A 148 20.68 12.88 11.78
C ALA A 148 19.96 12.10 10.66
N PRO A 149 19.38 10.91 10.96
CA PRO A 149 18.58 10.20 9.98
C PRO A 149 17.41 11.09 9.51
N GLN A 150 17.11 11.03 8.22
CA GLN A 150 16.07 11.81 7.59
C GLN A 150 14.99 10.88 7.05
N LEU A 151 13.73 11.25 7.27
CA LEU A 151 12.59 10.60 6.62
C LEU A 151 12.15 11.43 5.43
N ARG A 152 12.20 10.84 4.23
CA ARG A 152 11.56 11.36 3.03
C ARG A 152 10.24 10.65 2.81
N ILE A 153 9.20 11.39 2.48
CA ILE A 153 7.88 10.85 2.18
C ILE A 153 7.52 11.26 0.76
N GLU A 154 7.26 10.28 -0.09
CA GLU A 154 6.69 10.48 -1.41
C GLU A 154 5.22 10.08 -1.39
N VAL A 155 4.36 10.92 -1.95
CA VAL A 155 2.91 10.69 -1.95
C VAL A 155 2.44 10.43 -3.37
N LEU A 156 1.83 9.28 -3.60
CA LEU A 156 1.10 8.98 -4.82
C LEU A 156 -0.38 9.24 -4.58
N VAL A 157 -0.97 10.06 -5.45
CA VAL A 157 -2.41 10.37 -5.46
C VAL A 157 -3.01 9.68 -6.67
N LEU A 158 -3.90 8.72 -6.44
CA LEU A 158 -4.65 8.03 -7.48
C LEU A 158 -6.08 8.57 -7.45
N ASP A 159 -6.45 9.30 -8.50
CA ASP A 159 -7.76 9.95 -8.60
C ASP A 159 -8.77 9.05 -9.32
N SER A 160 -9.86 8.72 -8.63
CA SER A 160 -11.00 7.95 -9.13
C SER A 160 -12.32 8.71 -8.98
N HIS A 161 -12.25 10.04 -8.85
CA HIS A 161 -13.38 10.94 -8.71
C HIS A 161 -14.38 10.80 -9.86
N ARG A 162 -15.67 10.90 -9.52
CA ARG A 162 -16.80 10.92 -10.45
C ARG A 162 -17.72 12.07 -10.09
N THR A 163 -18.61 12.44 -11.02
CA THR A 163 -19.54 13.57 -10.85
C THR A 163 -20.39 13.51 -9.58
N ASN A 164 -20.71 12.32 -9.08
CA ASN A 164 -21.52 12.10 -7.88
C ASN A 164 -20.73 11.53 -6.69
N LYS A 165 -19.40 11.38 -6.81
CA LYS A 165 -18.58 10.74 -5.79
C LYS A 165 -17.17 11.27 -5.83
N PHE A 166 -16.74 11.86 -4.72
CA PHE A 166 -15.32 12.06 -4.50
C PHE A 166 -14.66 10.73 -4.12
N SER A 167 -13.54 10.40 -4.77
CA SER A 167 -12.80 9.18 -4.50
C SER A 167 -11.33 9.36 -4.87
N ARG A 168 -10.42 9.18 -3.91
CA ARG A 168 -8.97 9.19 -4.11
C ARG A 168 -8.29 8.16 -3.23
N HIS A 169 -7.31 7.46 -3.78
CA HIS A 169 -6.40 6.64 -3.00
C HIS A 169 -5.07 7.36 -2.81
N LEU A 170 -4.60 7.44 -1.57
CA LEU A 170 -3.29 7.98 -1.24
C LEU A 170 -2.36 6.84 -0.84
N LEU A 171 -1.13 6.87 -1.34
CA LEU A 171 -0.05 5.97 -0.93
C LEU A 171 1.16 6.79 -0.50
N LEU A 172 1.55 6.68 0.77
CA LEU A 172 2.69 7.41 1.33
C LEU A 172 3.89 6.45 1.42
N ARG A 173 4.83 6.62 0.48
CA ARG A 173 6.08 5.85 0.42
C ARG A 173 7.14 6.54 1.27
N THR A 174 7.48 5.91 2.39
CA THR A 174 8.50 6.38 3.32
C THR A 174 9.87 5.85 2.93
N HIS A 175 10.86 6.74 2.95
CA HIS A 175 12.25 6.39 2.72
C HIS A 175 13.12 6.99 3.82
N ALA A 176 13.95 6.18 4.47
CA ALA A 176 14.86 6.63 5.52
C ALA A 176 16.28 6.75 4.97
N SER A 177 17.00 7.81 5.34
CA SER A 177 18.43 7.90 5.06
C SER A 177 19.22 6.98 5.98
N GLN A 178 20.24 6.32 5.44
CA GLN A 178 21.22 5.61 6.26
C GLN A 178 22.31 6.60 6.65
N GLY A 179 22.41 6.93 7.94
CA GLY A 179 23.37 7.90 8.46
C GLY A 179 24.81 7.47 8.21
N SER A 180 25.44 8.10 7.22
CA SER A 180 26.87 8.45 7.10
C SER A 180 27.07 8.83 5.63
N ARG A 181 27.32 10.11 5.35
CA ARG A 181 27.79 10.52 4.03
C ARG A 181 29.19 9.94 3.80
N GLU A 182 29.41 9.27 2.67
CA GLU A 182 30.75 9.29 2.07
C GLU A 182 31.05 10.77 1.74
N GLU A 183 32.24 11.28 2.05
CA GLU A 183 32.59 12.70 1.89
C GLU A 183 32.13 13.21 0.50
N GLY A 184 31.21 14.18 0.49
CA GLY A 184 30.67 14.81 -0.72
C GLY A 184 29.48 14.11 -1.40
N GLY A 185 28.96 13.00 -0.86
CA GLY A 185 27.82 12.27 -1.43
C GLY A 185 26.43 12.79 -1.02
N GLU A 186 25.46 12.67 -1.93
CA GLU A 186 24.04 12.81 -1.62
C GLU A 186 23.57 11.70 -0.66
N PRO A 187 22.66 11.98 0.31
CA PRO A 187 22.16 10.96 1.21
C PRO A 187 21.47 9.81 0.46
N ARG A 188 21.85 8.57 0.76
CA ARG A 188 21.17 7.38 0.22
C ARG A 188 19.93 7.06 1.05
N PHE A 189 18.78 7.07 0.39
CA PHE A 189 17.49 6.74 0.98
C PHE A 189 17.10 5.30 0.65
N ARG A 190 16.65 4.55 1.66
CA ARG A 190 16.09 3.20 1.48
C ARG A 190 14.61 3.18 1.83
N ALA A 191 13.86 2.34 1.13
CA ALA A 191 12.46 2.05 1.45
C ALA A 191 12.32 1.66 2.92
N ALA A 192 11.41 2.33 3.63
CA ALA A 192 11.14 2.14 5.05
C ALA A 192 9.64 1.96 5.30
N PRO A 193 9.02 0.87 4.77
CA PRO A 193 7.60 0.62 4.97
C PRO A 193 7.27 0.41 6.44
N LEU A 194 6.00 0.58 6.78
CA LEU A 194 5.49 0.17 8.08
C LEU A 194 5.61 -1.34 8.19
N SER A 195 5.87 -1.85 9.40
CA SER A 195 6.11 -3.29 9.63
C SER A 195 4.90 -4.19 9.37
N GLY A 196 3.70 -3.61 9.24
CA GLY A 196 2.48 -4.32 8.87
C GLY A 196 1.22 -3.49 9.08
N SER A 197 0.05 -4.11 8.86
CA SER A 197 -1.24 -3.43 8.87
C SER A 197 -1.62 -2.83 10.23
N GLU A 198 -1.14 -3.41 11.34
CA GLU A 198 -1.36 -2.85 12.68
C GLU A 198 -0.73 -1.46 12.83
N HIS A 199 0.49 -1.29 12.32
CA HIS A 199 1.19 0.00 12.36
C HIS A 199 0.52 1.01 11.43
N ALA A 200 0.05 0.56 10.27
CA ALA A 200 -0.78 1.39 9.38
C ALA A 200 -2.06 1.86 10.10
N GLY A 201 -2.72 0.97 10.85
CA GLY A 201 -3.90 1.31 11.66
C GLY A 201 -3.60 2.33 12.77
N ARG A 202 -2.42 2.27 13.40
CA ARG A 202 -1.99 3.29 14.36
C ARG A 202 -1.80 4.66 13.72
N VAL A 203 -1.13 4.71 12.56
CA VAL A 203 -0.95 5.95 11.79
C VAL A 203 -2.31 6.52 11.41
N ALA A 204 -3.21 5.71 10.85
CA ALA A 204 -4.54 6.16 10.47
C ALA A 204 -5.32 6.75 11.65
N ARG A 205 -5.30 6.11 12.82
CA ARG A 205 -5.94 6.62 14.03
C ARG A 205 -5.36 7.96 14.48
N ALA A 206 -4.03 8.10 14.47
CA ALA A 206 -3.38 9.35 14.85
C ALA A 206 -3.71 10.49 13.88
N VAL A 207 -3.82 10.19 12.58
CA VAL A 207 -4.28 11.15 11.56
C VAL A 207 -5.71 11.59 11.81
N THR A 208 -6.63 10.65 12.08
CA THR A 208 -8.01 10.99 12.42
C THR A 208 -8.08 11.92 13.63
N VAL A 209 -7.40 11.57 14.73
CA VAL A 209 -7.36 12.41 15.95
C VAL A 209 -6.84 13.82 15.66
N ARG A 210 -5.85 13.95 14.76
CA ARG A 210 -5.25 15.23 14.40
C ARG A 210 -6.18 16.12 13.57
N LEU A 211 -7.04 15.51 12.75
CA LEU A 211 -7.97 16.24 11.89
C LEU A 211 -9.27 16.64 12.60
N GLY A 212 -9.53 16.10 13.79
CA GLY A 212 -10.75 16.32 14.57
C GLY A 212 -11.90 15.43 14.15
#